data_AF-A0A381P9E3-F1
#
_entry.id   AF-A0A381P9E3-F1
#
_cell.length_a   1.000
_cell.length_b   1.000
_cell.length_c   1.000
_cell.angle_alpha   90.00
_cell.angle_beta   90.00
_cell.angle_gamma   90.00
#
_symmetry.space_group_name_H-M   'P 1'
#
loop_
_entity.id
_entity.type
_entity.pdbx_description
1 polymer ?
#
loop_
_entity_poly.entity_id
_entity_poly.type
_entity_poly.pdbx_seq_one_letter_code
_entity_poly.pdbx_strand_id
1 'polypeptide(L)' 'MSSFATGKTVGSVHENFGPGSEHQSPDYYNDPRNIGRGVEAAFTKYGMDMPQTVRDNIDAARSGETPKGMDV' A
#
# COMPACT_ATOMS: atom_id res chain seq x y z
N MET A 1 -5.66 15.77 31.57
CA MET A 1 -5.49 16.86 30.58
C MET A 1 -6.65 16.76 29.59
N SER A 2 -7.41 17.84 29.41
CA SER A 2 -8.62 17.85 28.59
C SER A 2 -8.26 17.76 27.10
N SER A 3 -8.72 16.72 26.41
CA SER A 3 -8.60 16.61 24.95
C SER A 3 -9.80 17.33 24.34
N PHE A 4 -9.66 18.64 24.10
CA PHE A 4 -10.55 19.32 23.18
C PHE A 4 -10.28 18.76 21.79
N ALA A 5 -11.35 18.38 21.08
CA ALA A 5 -11.29 17.75 19.78
C ALA A 5 -10.55 18.65 18.77
N THR A 6 -9.25 18.41 18.60
CA THR A 6 -8.47 19.01 17.53
C THR A 6 -9.05 18.52 16.22
N GLY A 7 -9.82 19.37 15.52
CA GLY A 7 -10.32 19.07 14.19
C GLY A 7 -9.15 18.77 13.23
N LYS A 8 -9.40 17.97 12.18
CA LYS A 8 -8.39 17.69 11.14
C LYS A 8 -7.83 19.01 10.58
N THR A 9 -6.61 19.38 10.98
CA THR A 9 -5.85 20.49 10.41
C THR A 9 -4.93 19.98 9.31
N VAL A 10 -4.54 20.84 8.37
CA VAL A 10 -3.52 20.50 7.35
C VAL A 10 -2.22 20.02 8.01
N GLY A 11 -1.83 20.64 9.13
CA GLY A 11 -0.72 20.19 9.96
C GLY A 11 -0.90 18.76 10.50
N SER A 12 -2.09 18.44 11.04
CA SER A 12 -2.39 17.07 11.50
C SER A 12 -2.39 16.06 10.36
N VAL A 13 -2.73 16.45 9.13
CA VAL A 13 -2.62 15.58 7.96
C VAL A 13 -1.14 15.34 7.64
N HIS A 14 -0.31 16.38 7.63
CA HIS A 14 1.14 16.21 7.40
C HIS A 14 1.85 15.43 8.51
N GLU A 15 1.39 15.53 9.77
CA GLU A 15 1.93 14.75 10.88
C GLU A 15 1.50 13.28 10.82
N ASN A 16 0.22 13.00 10.49
CA ASN A 16 -0.28 11.63 10.41
C ASN A 16 0.09 10.91 9.10
N PHE A 17 0.38 11.65 8.03
CA PHE A 17 0.67 11.10 6.70
C PHE A 17 2.10 11.39 6.21
N GLY A 18 2.90 12.13 6.97
CA GLY A 18 4.26 12.54 6.63
C GLY A 18 4.35 13.39 5.36
N PRO A 19 5.44 14.15 5.12
CA PRO A 19 5.79 14.48 3.75
C PRO A 19 6.00 13.13 3.03
N GLY A 20 5.25 12.83 1.97
CA GLY A 20 5.21 11.50 1.32
C GLY A 20 6.56 10.98 0.82
N SER A 21 7.41 10.53 1.75
CA SER A 21 8.84 10.29 1.56
C SER A 21 9.24 8.87 1.87
N GLU A 22 8.31 7.92 1.94
CA GLU A 22 8.72 6.52 2.06
C GLU A 22 9.27 5.99 0.71
N HIS A 23 8.84 6.56 -0.43
CA HIS A 23 9.13 6.02 -1.77
C HIS A 23 9.65 7.11 -2.74
N GLN A 24 10.68 7.85 -2.34
CA GLN A 24 11.24 8.97 -3.14
C GLN A 24 12.13 8.53 -4.33
N SER A 25 12.57 7.27 -4.39
CA SER A 25 13.37 6.81 -5.53
C SER A 25 12.47 6.30 -6.65
N PRO A 26 12.70 6.67 -7.92
CA PRO A 26 12.11 6.01 -9.08
C PRO A 26 12.29 4.49 -9.05
N ASP A 27 13.40 4.00 -8.48
CA ASP A 27 13.68 2.57 -8.31
C ASP A 27 12.63 1.86 -7.48
N TYR A 28 11.96 2.57 -6.57
CA TYR A 28 10.87 2.01 -5.77
C TYR A 28 9.71 1.53 -6.65
N TYR A 29 9.30 2.36 -7.61
CA TYR A 29 8.17 2.04 -8.50
C TYR A 29 8.56 1.02 -9.58
N ASN A 30 9.85 0.93 -9.91
CA ASN A 30 10.36 -0.03 -10.88
C ASN A 30 10.60 -1.43 -10.28
N ASP A 31 10.67 -1.56 -8.95
CA ASP A 31 10.91 -2.84 -8.29
C ASP A 31 9.62 -3.66 -8.16
N PRO A 32 9.51 -4.82 -8.85
CA PRO A 32 8.32 -5.66 -8.78
C PRO A 32 7.98 -6.11 -7.36
N ARG A 33 8.96 -6.21 -6.45
CA ARG A 33 8.75 -6.60 -5.05
C ARG A 33 7.84 -5.62 -4.30
N ASN A 34 7.73 -4.37 -4.76
CA ASN A 34 6.85 -3.38 -4.16
C ASN A 34 5.39 -3.48 -4.64
N ILE A 35 5.10 -4.27 -5.69
CA ILE A 35 3.73 -4.57 -6.12
C ILE A 35 3.00 -5.27 -4.95
N GLY A 36 1.79 -4.80 -4.62
CA GLY A 36 0.95 -5.38 -3.56
C GLY A 36 1.36 -5.02 -2.12
N ARG A 37 2.52 -4.38 -1.89
CA ARG A 37 3.05 -4.09 -0.54
C ARG A 37 2.07 -3.35 0.37
N GLY A 38 1.37 -2.34 -0.17
CA GLY A 38 0.37 -1.58 0.59
C GLY A 38 -0.84 -2.42 1.00
N VAL A 39 -1.25 -3.37 0.15
CA VAL A 39 -2.36 -4.29 0.42
C VAL A 39 -1.95 -5.26 1.53
N GLU A 40 -0.78 -5.90 1.40
CA GLU A 40 -0.21 -6.77 2.43
C GLU A 40 -0.06 -6.07 3.79
N ALA A 41 0.43 -4.83 3.78
CA ALA A 41 0.54 -4.00 4.99
C ALA A 41 -0.82 -3.70 5.60
N ALA A 42 -1.85 -3.40 4.80
CA ALA A 42 -3.19 -3.12 5.30
C ALA A 42 -3.82 -4.34 5.96
N PHE A 43 -3.82 -5.51 5.30
CA PHE A 43 -4.35 -6.75 5.88
C PHE A 43 -3.65 -7.10 7.20
N THR A 44 -2.32 -7.01 7.23
CA THR A 44 -1.53 -7.23 8.45
C THR A 44 -1.89 -6.23 9.55
N LYS A 45 -1.99 -4.93 9.22
CA LYS A 45 -2.31 -3.85 10.17
C LYS A 45 -3.66 -4.03 10.85
N TYR A 46 -4.65 -4.54 10.12
CA TYR A 46 -6.00 -4.77 10.65
C TYR A 46 -6.21 -6.18 11.21
N GLY A 47 -5.18 -7.02 11.24
CA GLY A 47 -5.27 -8.40 11.73
C GLY A 47 -6.24 -9.27 10.91
N MET A 48 -6.36 -8.97 9.61
CA MET A 48 -7.25 -9.69 8.70
C MET A 48 -6.44 -10.65 7.84
N ASP A 49 -6.98 -11.86 7.63
CA ASP A 49 -6.41 -12.80 6.67
C ASP A 49 -6.64 -12.31 5.24
N MET A 50 -5.55 -12.27 4.46
CA MET A 50 -5.63 -11.93 3.05
C MET A 50 -6.25 -13.09 2.26
N PRO A 51 -7.27 -12.85 1.43
CA PRO A 51 -7.82 -13.87 0.53
C PRO A 51 -6.73 -14.42 -0.40
N GLN A 52 -6.71 -15.74 -0.59
CA GLN A 52 -5.68 -16.40 -1.42
C GLN A 52 -5.64 -15.83 -2.84
N THR A 53 -6.80 -15.54 -3.43
CA THR A 53 -6.91 -14.96 -4.77
C THR A 53 -6.21 -13.60 -4.89
N VAL A 54 -6.17 -12.81 -3.81
CA VAL A 54 -5.46 -11.52 -3.78
C VAL A 54 -3.96 -11.74 -3.75
N ARG A 55 -3.50 -12.69 -2.92
CA ARG A 55 -2.08 -13.08 -2.85
C ARG A 55 -1.58 -13.63 -4.19
N ASP A 56 -2.33 -14.55 -4.79
CA ASP A 56 -1.98 -15.15 -6.08
C ASP A 56 -1.84 -14.09 -7.18
N ASN A 57 -2.74 -13.10 -7.22
CA ASN A 57 -2.67 -12.00 -8.18
C ASN A 57 -1.46 -11.07 -7.95
N ILE A 58 -1.10 -10.80 -6.69
CA ILE A 58 0.08 -10.02 -6.36
C ILE A 58 1.34 -10.77 -6.80
N ASP A 59 1.42 -12.07 -6.53
CA ASP A 59 2.57 -12.90 -6.89
C ASP A 59 2.71 -13.07 -8.41
N ALA A 60 1.60 -13.24 -9.13
CA ALA A 60 1.57 -13.23 -10.59
C ALA A 60 2.04 -11.88 -11.17
N ALA A 61 1.58 -10.76 -10.60
CA ALA A 61 2.05 -9.44 -11.03
C ALA A 61 3.55 -9.23 -10.75
N ARG A 62 4.08 -9.79 -9.65
CA ARG A 62 5.51 -9.78 -9.32
C ARG A 62 6.33 -10.64 -10.28
N SER A 63 5.79 -11.74 -10.79
CA SER A 63 6.44 -12.60 -11.79
C SER A 63 6.38 -12.02 -13.21
N GLY A 64 5.59 -10.97 -13.43
CA GLY A 64 5.37 -10.35 -14.74
C GLY A 64 4.28 -11.06 -15.56
N GLU A 65 3.46 -11.90 -14.93
CA GLU A 65 2.29 -12.50 -15.58
C GLU A 65 1.21 -11.45 -15.84
N THR A 66 0.72 -11.43 -17.08
CA THR A 66 -0.40 -10.59 -17.48
C THR A 66 -1.73 -11.11 -16.94
N PRO A 67 -2.68 -10.23 -16.60
CA PRO A 67 -4.01 -10.65 -16.19
C PRO A 67 -4.68 -11.50 -17.27
N LYS A 68 -5.34 -12.59 -16.84
CA LYS A 68 -6.07 -13.48 -17.75
C LYS A 68 -7.12 -12.69 -18.53
N GLY A 69 -7.15 -12.87 -19.85
CA GLY A 69 -8.06 -12.14 -20.74
C GLY A 69 -7.55 -10.76 -21.20
N MET A 70 -6.31 -10.41 -20.86
CA MET A 70 -5.58 -9.28 -21.46
C MET A 70 -4.50 -9.78 -22.44
N ASP A 71 -4.78 -10.87 -23.18
CA ASP A 71 -3.93 -11.28 -24.30
C ASP A 71 -3.98 -10.16 -25.36
N VAL A 72 -2.83 -9.53 -25.61
CA VAL A 72 -2.63 -8.47 -26.62
C VAL A 72 -2.19 -9.05 -27.95
#